data_AF-A0A3B9YIM1-F1
#
_entry.id   AF-A0A3B9YIM1-F1
#
_cell.length_a   1.000
_cell.length_b   1.000
_cell.length_c   1.000
_cell.angle_alpha   90.00
_cell.angle_beta   90.00
_cell.angle_gamma   90.00
#
_symmetry.space_group_name_H-M   'P 1'
#
loop_
_entity.id
_entity.type
_entity.pdbx_description
1 polymer ?
#
loop_
_entity_poly.entity_id
_entity_poly.type
_entity_poly.pdbx_seq_one_letter_code
_entity_poly.pdbx_strand_id
1 'polypeptide(L)' 'MRLEATMTKKLITVDELSIYLSLPKATIYTWVCLKRIPGVVKLGRAVRFDLAAIDRWIAENGASQEDPYEPKKSAR' A
#
# COMPACT_ATOMS: atom_id res chain seq x y z
N MET A 1 22.30 -13.60 18.90
CA MET A 1 20.82 -13.51 19.02
C MET A 1 20.28 -12.95 17.72
N ARG A 2 19.70 -13.80 16.86
CA ARG A 2 19.03 -13.37 15.62
C ARG A 2 17.56 -13.24 15.96
N LEU A 3 17.03 -12.03 15.93
CA LEU A 3 15.61 -11.79 16.12
C LEU A 3 14.88 -12.41 14.92
N GLU A 4 14.28 -13.56 15.12
CA GLU A 4 13.29 -14.09 14.20
C GLU A 4 12.06 -13.19 14.30
N ALA A 5 12.06 -12.13 13.50
CA ALA A 5 10.83 -11.43 13.19
C ALA A 5 9.92 -12.46 12.54
N THR A 6 9.03 -13.07 13.33
CA THR A 6 7.90 -13.83 12.83
C THR A 6 7.22 -12.92 11.82
N MET A 7 7.40 -13.21 10.52
CA MET A 7 6.69 -12.54 9.42
C MET A 7 5.22 -12.91 9.56
N THR A 8 4.54 -12.31 10.53
CA THR A 8 3.09 -12.29 10.61
C THR A 8 2.65 -11.52 9.39
N LYS A 9 2.26 -12.25 8.34
CA LYS A 9 1.68 -11.72 7.10
C LYS A 9 0.41 -10.94 7.47
N LYS A 10 0.58 -9.67 7.81
CA LYS A 10 -0.51 -8.80 8.22
C LYS A 10 -1.12 -8.23 6.96
N LEU A 11 -2.16 -8.91 6.51
CA LEU A 11 -2.97 -8.51 5.38
C LEU A 11 -3.87 -7.35 5.80
N ILE A 12 -3.56 -6.16 5.32
CA ILE A 12 -4.35 -4.95 5.56
C ILE A 12 -5.29 -4.67 4.39
N THR A 13 -6.35 -3.94 4.66
CA THR A 13 -7.30 -3.47 3.63
C THR A 13 -6.77 -2.25 2.87
N VAL A 14 -7.44 -1.89 1.77
CA VAL A 14 -7.14 -0.65 1.04
C VAL A 14 -7.33 0.61 1.90
N ASP A 15 -8.24 0.56 2.87
CA ASP A 15 -8.53 1.66 3.78
C ASP A 15 -7.38 1.87 4.78
N GLU A 16 -6.95 0.78 5.41
CA GLU A 16 -5.76 0.80 6.28
C GLU A 16 -4.49 1.20 5.51
N LEU A 17 -4.34 0.74 4.26
CA LEU A 17 -3.21 1.12 3.42
C LEU A 17 -3.25 2.61 3.04
N SER A 18 -4.46 3.15 2.82
CA SER A 18 -4.69 4.57 2.57
C SER A 18 -4.25 5.44 3.73
N ILE A 19 -4.56 5.00 4.95
CA ILE A 19 -4.10 5.67 6.19
C ILE A 19 -2.58 5.50 6.36
N TYR A 20 -2.04 4.30 6.09
CA TYR A 20 -0.62 3.99 6.26
C TYR A 20 0.28 4.80 5.34
N LEU A 21 -0.06 4.89 4.06
CA LEU A 21 0.69 5.67 3.05
C LEU A 21 0.30 7.15 3.07
N SER A 22 -0.73 7.53 3.82
CA SER A 22 -1.38 8.85 3.74
C SER A 22 -1.79 9.22 2.30
N LEU A 23 -2.19 8.22 1.51
CA LEU A 23 -2.61 8.35 0.11
C LEU A 23 -4.09 8.03 -0.03
N PRO A 24 -4.82 8.68 -0.95
CA PRO A 24 -6.22 8.35 -1.18
C PRO A 24 -6.36 6.96 -1.81
N LYS A 25 -7.45 6.26 -1.45
CA LYS A 25 -7.77 4.92 -1.98
C LYS A 25 -7.73 4.87 -3.51
N ALA A 26 -8.14 5.95 -4.18
CA ALA A 26 -8.11 6.07 -5.64
C ALA A 26 -6.68 5.91 -6.21
N THR A 27 -5.68 6.55 -5.59
CA THR A 27 -4.27 6.40 -5.99
C THR A 27 -3.80 4.98 -5.79
N ILE A 28 -4.17 4.35 -4.67
CA ILE A 28 -3.83 2.95 -4.39
C ILE A 28 -4.46 2.03 -5.45
N TYR A 29 -5.72 2.22 -5.80
CA TYR A 29 -6.36 1.45 -6.88
C TYR A 29 -5.67 1.65 -8.23
N THR A 30 -5.29 2.89 -8.55
CA THR A 30 -4.49 3.18 -9.75
C THR A 30 -3.17 2.42 -9.73
N TRP A 31 -2.44 2.41 -8.63
CA TRP A 31 -1.19 1.67 -8.49
C TRP A 31 -1.37 0.16 -8.59
N VAL A 32 -2.48 -0.38 -8.07
CA VAL A 32 -2.83 -1.80 -8.24
C VAL A 32 -3.09 -2.12 -9.73
N CYS A 33 -3.86 -1.29 -10.43
CA CYS A 33 -4.12 -1.45 -11.87
C CYS A 33 -2.83 -1.36 -12.69
N LEU A 34 -1.95 -0.42 -12.34
CA LEU A 34 -0.65 -0.23 -12.98
C LEU A 34 0.41 -1.24 -12.52
N LYS A 35 0.09 -2.15 -11.59
CA LYS A 35 1.02 -3.11 -10.97
C LYS A 35 2.28 -2.45 -10.38
N ARG A 36 2.16 -1.21 -9.90
CA ARG A 36 3.25 -0.41 -9.31
C ARG A 36 3.49 -0.73 -7.84
N ILE A 37 2.51 -1.31 -7.17
CA ILE A 37 2.56 -1.65 -5.75
C ILE A 37 2.62 -3.18 -5.58
N PRO A 38 3.57 -3.72 -4.78
CA PRO A 38 3.65 -5.15 -4.51
C PRO A 38 2.69 -5.57 -3.38
N GLY A 39 2.71 -6.86 -3.02
CA GLY A 39 1.95 -7.36 -1.86
C GLY A 39 0.44 -7.44 -2.06
N VAL A 40 -0.08 -7.23 -3.28
CA VAL A 40 -1.51 -7.34 -3.60
C VAL A 40 -1.96 -8.80 -3.54
N VAL A 41 -2.82 -9.12 -2.58
CA VAL A 41 -3.44 -10.43 -2.41
C VAL A 41 -4.92 -10.32 -2.73
N LYS A 42 -5.35 -10.99 -3.80
CA LYS A 42 -6.77 -11.08 -4.17
C LYS A 42 -7.43 -12.21 -3.38
N LEU A 43 -8.36 -11.87 -2.49
CA LEU A 43 -9.21 -12.80 -1.76
C LEU A 43 -10.64 -12.69 -2.29
N GLY A 44 -10.90 -13.40 -3.40
CA GLY A 44 -12.20 -13.35 -4.09
C GLY A 44 -12.52 -11.93 -4.57
N ARG A 45 -13.55 -11.31 -3.97
CA ARG A 45 -13.96 -9.93 -4.27
C ARG A 45 -13.18 -8.86 -3.50
N ALA A 46 -12.46 -9.24 -2.45
CA ALA A 46 -11.68 -8.33 -1.63
C ALA A 46 -10.21 -8.32 -2.08
N VAL A 47 -9.60 -7.14 -2.05
CA VAL A 47 -8.14 -6.98 -2.22
C VAL A 47 -7.54 -6.65 -0.86
N ARG A 48 -6.50 -7.40 -0.50
CA ARG A 48 -5.70 -7.20 0.70
C ARG A 48 -4.26 -6.89 0.31
N PHE A 49 -3.53 -6.26 1.20
CA PHE A 49 -2.13 -5.90 0.99
C PHE A 49 -1.29 -6.47 2.11
N ASP A 50 -0.21 -7.17 1.75
CA ASP A 50 0.77 -7.62 2.73
C ASP A 50 1.62 -6.45 3.21
N LEU A 51 1.41 -6.03 4.46
CA LEU A 51 2.10 -4.86 5.02
C LEU A 51 3.62 -5.00 4.98
N ALA A 52 4.18 -6.19 5.19
CA ALA A 52 5.63 -6.41 5.16
C ALA A 52 6.21 -6.30 3.74
N ALA A 53 5.47 -6.70 2.71
CA ALA A 53 5.84 -6.47 1.32
C ALA A 53 5.79 -4.99 0.94
N ILE A 54 4.76 -4.26 1.42
CA ILE A 54 4.66 -2.82 1.24
C ILE A 54 5.82 -2.10 1.95
N ASP A 55 6.11 -2.46 3.18
CA ASP A 55 7.17 -1.84 3.98
C ASP A 55 8.54 -1.98 3.31
N ARG A 56 8.88 -3.20 2.84
CA ARG A 56 10.09 -3.43 2.05
C ARG A 56 10.12 -2.61 0.78
N TRP A 57 9.01 -2.55 0.05
CA TRP A 57 8.92 -1.75 -1.16
C TRP A 57 9.10 -0.26 -0.89
N ILE A 58 8.56 0.28 0.20
CA ILE A 58 8.82 1.66 0.62
C ILE A 58 10.28 1.83 1.00
N ALA A 59 10.90 0.89 1.71
CA ALA A 59 12.32 0.97 2.03
C ALA A 59 13.21 0.95 0.76
N GLU A 60 12.79 0.22 -0.28
CA GLU A 60 13.50 0.10 -1.56
C GLU A 60 13.24 1.30 -2.51
N ASN A 61 12.03 1.88 -2.50
CA ASN A 61 11.60 2.95 -3.43
C ASN A 61 11.33 4.33 -2.78
N GLY A 62 11.47 4.46 -1.46
CA GLY A 62 10.96 5.56 -0.65
C GLY A 62 11.64 6.92 -0.83
N ALA A 63 12.64 7.04 -1.69
CA ALA A 63 13.39 8.28 -1.88
C ALA A 63 12.98 9.11 -3.11
N SER A 64 12.02 8.67 -3.94
CA SER A 64 11.79 9.36 -5.24
C SER A 64 10.33 9.44 -5.71
N GLN A 65 9.36 9.12 -4.87
CA GLN A 65 7.95 9.26 -5.24
C GLN A 65 7.40 10.59 -4.71
N GLU A 66 7.82 11.69 -5.32
CA GLU A 66 7.04 12.93 -5.33
C GLU A 66 5.75 12.62 -6.08
N ASP A 67 4.68 12.32 -5.35
CA ASP A 67 3.37 12.10 -5.96
C ASP A 67 2.77 13.49 -6.28
N PRO A 68 2.58 13.88 -7.55
CA PRO A 68 2.02 15.20 -7.90
C PRO A 68 0.51 15.26 -7.64
N TYR A 69 -0.05 14.33 -6.87
CA TYR A 69 -1.48 14.21 -6.68
C TYR A 69 -1.98 15.30 -5.75
N GLU A 70 -2.37 16.42 -6.33
CA GLU A 70 -3.21 17.40 -5.67
C GLU A 70 -4.59 16.78 -5.45
N PRO A 71 -5.03 16.59 -4.18
CA PRO A 71 -6.32 16.00 -3.90
C PRO A 71 -7.39 16.91 -4.49
N LYS A 72 -8.11 16.41 -5.50
CA LYS A 72 -9.35 17.04 -5.95
C LYS A 72 -10.28 17.00 -4.76
N LYS A 73 -10.42 18.14 -4.06
CA LYS A 73 -11.33 18.31 -2.93
C LYS A 73 -12.66 17.73 -3.36
N SER A 74 -13.05 16.60 -2.77
CA SER A 74 -14.40 16.09 -2.92
C SER A 74 -15.27 17.15 -2.29
N ALA A 75 -15.83 18.02 -3.14
CA ALA A 75 -16.80 19.01 -2.75
C ALA A 75 -17.92 18.29 -2.00
N ARG A 76 -18.13 18.71 -0.76
CA ARG A 76 -19.40 18.53 -0.08
C ARG A 76 -20.15 19.85 -0.18
#